data_AF-A0A120FF19-F1
#
_entry.id   AF-A0A120FF19-F1
#
_cell.length_a   1.000
_cell.length_b   1.000
_cell.length_c   1.000
_cell.angle_alpha   90.00
_cell.angle_beta   90.00
_cell.angle_gamma   90.00
#
_symmetry.space_group_name_H-M   'P 1'
#
loop_
_entity.id
_entity.type
_entity.pdbx_description
1 polymer ?
#
loop_
_entity_poly.entity_id
_entity_poly.type
_entity_poly.pdbx_seq_one_letter_code
_entity_poly.pdbx_strand_id
1 'polypeptide(L)'
;MLKDILERIEARLKVVGLDATNASLQAKLSKDAIRNLQRAVKRGDLHAGVSSSTLQQLAPVLQTTAAWLLEGTDCGTQELPPSMRRLWDMFVAAREASPEVQLRIADFAEFQLRNYEKSRETATNIVS
;
A
#
# COMPACT_ATOMS: atom_id res chain seq x y z
N MET A 1 -8.71 -9.83 -16.25
CA MET A 1 -8.01 -8.53 -16.31
C MET A 1 -8.66 -7.49 -15.40
N LEU A 2 -9.86 -6.96 -15.71
CA LEU A 2 -10.48 -5.93 -14.85
C LEU A 2 -10.74 -6.41 -13.42
N LYS A 3 -11.19 -7.67 -13.28
CA LYS A 3 -11.41 -8.31 -11.98
C LYS A 3 -10.12 -8.33 -11.14
N ASP A 4 -9.01 -8.76 -11.73
CA ASP A 4 -7.72 -8.88 -11.02
C ASP A 4 -7.18 -7.50 -10.59
N ILE A 5 -7.34 -6.50 -11.45
CA ILE A 5 -7.01 -5.10 -11.13
C ILE A 5 -7.88 -4.59 -9.98
N LEU A 6 -9.19 -4.87 -10.02
CA LEU A 6 -10.11 -4.46 -8.96
C LEU A 6 -9.76 -5.13 -7.62
N GLU A 7 -9.45 -6.43 -7.62
CA GLU A 7 -9.04 -7.16 -6.42
C GLU A 7 -7.77 -6.54 -5.80
N ARG A 8 -6.79 -6.15 -6.64
CA ARG A 8 -5.59 -5.42 -6.19
C ARG A 8 -5.90 -4.05 -5.60
N ILE A 9 -6.79 -3.28 -6.23
CA ILE A 9 -7.25 -1.99 -5.72
C ILE A 9 -7.92 -2.19 -4.34
N GLU A 10 -8.82 -3.15 -4.22
CA GLU A 10 -9.56 -3.43 -2.97
C GLU A 10 -8.63 -3.92 -1.85
N ALA A 11 -7.62 -4.74 -2.18
CA ALA A 11 -6.60 -5.13 -1.23
C ALA A 11 -5.83 -3.92 -0.70
N ARG A 12 -5.39 -3.01 -1.57
CA ARG A 12 -4.67 -1.80 -1.16
C ARG A 12 -5.53 -0.82 -0.38
N LEU A 13 -6.78 -0.63 -0.76
CA LEU A 13 -7.73 0.21 0.00
C LEU A 13 -7.81 -0.21 1.47
N LYS A 14 -7.85 -1.52 1.74
CA LYS A 14 -7.83 -2.06 3.12
C LYS A 14 -6.53 -1.71 3.85
N VAL A 15 -5.38 -1.81 3.17
CA VAL A 15 -4.07 -1.53 3.79
C VAL A 15 -3.88 -0.05 4.08
N VAL A 16 -4.32 0.84 3.18
CA VAL A 16 -4.21 2.30 3.39
C VAL A 16 -5.35 2.89 4.21
N GLY A 17 -6.35 2.08 4.59
CA GLY A 17 -7.49 2.53 5.39
C GLY A 17 -8.42 3.51 4.66
N LEU A 18 -8.51 3.43 3.32
CA LEU A 18 -9.38 4.31 2.52
C LEU A 18 -10.60 3.56 1.99
N ASP A 19 -11.74 4.24 1.95
CA ASP A 19 -12.89 3.78 1.15
C ASP A 19 -12.75 4.18 -0.32
N ALA A 20 -13.54 3.53 -1.18
CA ALA A 20 -13.53 3.74 -2.62
C ALA A 20 -13.84 5.19 -3.05
N THR A 21 -14.69 5.91 -2.31
CA THR A 21 -15.02 7.32 -2.60
C THR A 21 -13.82 8.20 -2.32
N ASN A 22 -13.26 8.06 -1.12
CA ASN A 22 -12.17 8.90 -0.63
C ASN A 22 -10.92 8.68 -1.47
N ALA A 23 -10.59 7.43 -1.81
CA ALA A 23 -9.49 7.13 -2.71
C ALA A 23 -9.70 7.72 -4.11
N SER A 24 -10.92 7.65 -4.67
CA SER A 24 -11.21 8.24 -5.98
C SER A 24 -11.04 9.77 -5.97
N LEU A 25 -11.53 10.44 -4.92
CA LEU A 25 -11.41 11.89 -4.77
C LEU A 25 -9.95 12.33 -4.56
N GLN A 26 -9.20 11.63 -3.71
CA GLN A 26 -7.76 11.91 -3.50
C GLN A 26 -6.94 11.71 -4.77
N ALA A 27 -7.35 10.76 -5.63
CA ALA A 27 -6.74 10.53 -6.93
C ALA A 27 -7.16 11.55 -8.00
N LYS A 28 -7.98 12.55 -7.64
CA LYS A 28 -8.56 13.54 -8.58
C LYS A 28 -9.41 12.91 -9.69
N LEU A 29 -10.01 11.76 -9.40
CA LEU A 29 -10.97 11.08 -10.26
C LEU A 29 -12.40 11.45 -9.85
N SER A 30 -13.37 11.05 -10.66
CA SER A 30 -14.78 11.07 -10.25
C SER A 30 -14.99 10.24 -8.98
N LYS A 31 -15.82 10.72 -8.04
CA LYS A 31 -16.15 10.03 -6.77
C LYS A 31 -16.60 8.58 -6.93
N ASP A 32 -17.12 8.24 -8.11
CA ASP A 32 -17.66 6.92 -8.45
C ASP A 32 -16.70 6.07 -9.30
N ALA A 33 -15.45 6.52 -9.53
CA ALA A 33 -14.50 5.83 -10.41
C ALA A 33 -14.30 4.36 -10.00
N ILE A 34 -13.92 4.09 -8.75
CA ILE A 34 -13.72 2.72 -8.26
C ILE A 34 -15.05 1.95 -8.22
N ARG A 35 -16.16 2.60 -7.85
CA ARG A 35 -17.50 1.98 -7.83
C ARG A 35 -17.97 1.56 -9.22
N ASN A 36 -17.60 2.30 -10.25
CA ASN A 36 -17.92 1.96 -11.63
C ASN A 36 -17.15 0.70 -12.07
N LEU A 37 -15.90 0.53 -11.63
CA LEU A 37 -15.13 -0.71 -11.84
C LEU A 37 -15.83 -1.89 -11.12
N GLN A 38 -16.22 -1.70 -9.86
CA GLN A 38 -16.97 -2.72 -9.09
C GLN A 38 -18.27 -3.14 -9.79
N ARG A 39 -19.03 -2.16 -10.29
CA ARG A 39 -20.28 -2.41 -11.04
C ARG A 39 -20.02 -3.11 -12.37
N ALA A 40 -18.95 -2.77 -13.09
CA ALA A 40 -18.56 -3.44 -14.34
C ALA A 40 -18.24 -4.92 -14.11
N VAL A 41 -17.40 -5.22 -13.12
CA VAL A 41 -17.06 -6.61 -12.74
C VAL A 41 -18.32 -7.37 -12.29
N LYS A 42 -19.19 -6.76 -11.48
CA LYS A 42 -20.44 -7.39 -11.01
C LYS A 42 -21.40 -7.75 -12.15
N ARG A 43 -21.40 -6.97 -13.23
CA ARG A 43 -22.24 -7.21 -14.43
C ARG A 43 -21.62 -8.22 -15.40
N GLY A 44 -20.45 -8.77 -15.09
CA GLY A 44 -19.75 -9.71 -15.97
C GLY A 44 -18.98 -9.04 -17.11
N ASP A 45 -18.81 -7.71 -17.07
CA ASP A 45 -18.01 -6.99 -18.06
C ASP A 45 -16.52 -7.10 -17.73
N LEU A 46 -15.99 -8.31 -17.92
CA LEU A 46 -14.60 -8.65 -17.60
C LEU A 46 -13.60 -8.11 -18.65
N HIS A 47 -14.11 -7.68 -19.80
CA HIS A 47 -13.34 -7.13 -20.92
C HIS A 47 -13.26 -5.60 -20.90
N ALA A 48 -14.08 -4.92 -20.10
CA ALA A 48 -13.92 -3.50 -19.85
C ALA A 48 -12.51 -3.20 -19.34
N GLY A 49 -11.76 -2.39 -20.10
CA GLY A 49 -10.45 -1.91 -19.69
C GLY A 49 -10.56 -0.80 -18.65
N VAL A 50 -9.57 -0.70 -17.78
CA VAL A 50 -9.31 0.52 -17.02
C VAL A 50 -8.25 1.33 -17.77
N SER A 51 -8.40 2.66 -17.83
CA SER A 51 -7.40 3.48 -18.50
C SER A 51 -6.09 3.50 -17.71
N SER A 52 -4.96 3.51 -18.42
CA SER A 52 -3.63 3.66 -17.78
C SER A 52 -3.54 4.94 -16.95
N SER A 53 -4.16 6.03 -17.41
CA SER A 53 -4.25 7.30 -16.66
C SER A 53 -4.98 7.15 -15.32
N THR A 54 -6.04 6.35 -15.27
CA THR A 54 -6.77 6.06 -14.01
C THR A 54 -5.87 5.31 -13.04
N LEU A 55 -5.10 4.32 -13.52
CA LEU A 55 -4.16 3.57 -12.68
C LEU A 55 -3.02 4.44 -12.17
N GLN A 56 -2.46 5.31 -13.02
CA GLN A 56 -1.43 6.27 -12.63
C GLN A 56 -1.90 7.25 -11.55
N GLN A 57 -3.16 7.68 -11.60
CA GLN A 57 -3.75 8.56 -10.59
C GLN A 57 -4.04 7.85 -9.27
N LEU A 58 -4.50 6.60 -9.32
CA LEU A 58 -4.79 5.80 -8.12
C LEU A 58 -3.53 5.30 -7.41
N ALA A 59 -2.48 4.96 -8.16
CA ALA A 59 -1.24 4.39 -7.65
C ALA A 59 -0.65 5.14 -6.43
N PRO A 60 -0.41 6.46 -6.47
CA PRO A 60 0.15 7.18 -5.31
C PRO A 60 -0.79 7.18 -4.09
N VAL A 61 -2.11 7.28 -4.31
CA VAL A 61 -3.12 7.24 -3.22
C VAL A 61 -3.15 5.87 -2.56
N LEU A 62 -3.00 4.81 -3.36
CA LEU A 62 -2.94 3.43 -2.90
C LEU A 62 -1.54 3.02 -2.43
N GLN A 63 -0.57 3.93 -2.45
CA GLN A 63 0.84 3.70 -2.11
C GLN A 63 1.43 2.49 -2.84
N THR A 64 1.25 2.48 -4.16
CA THR A 64 1.74 1.43 -5.06
C THR A 64 2.11 2.07 -6.42
N THR A 65 2.35 1.25 -7.44
CA THR A 65 2.61 1.70 -8.81
C THR A 65 1.50 1.29 -9.75
N ALA A 66 1.38 1.99 -10.88
CA ALA A 66 0.41 1.63 -11.92
C ALA A 66 0.71 0.24 -12.51
N ALA A 67 2.00 -0.12 -12.63
CA ALA A 67 2.44 -1.45 -13.05
C ALA A 67 1.98 -2.54 -12.08
N TRP A 68 2.12 -2.31 -10.77
CA TRP A 68 1.63 -3.25 -9.76
C TRP A 68 0.11 -3.40 -9.81
N LEU A 69 -0.64 -2.31 -9.98
CA LEU A 69 -2.11 -2.40 -10.11
C LEU A 69 -2.52 -3.21 -11.35
N LEU A 70 -1.84 -2.99 -12.47
CA LEU A 70 -2.13 -3.64 -13.74
C LEU A 70 -1.76 -5.13 -13.73
N GLU A 71 -0.53 -5.45 -13.34
CA GLU A 71 0.09 -6.76 -13.55
C GLU A 71 0.28 -7.55 -12.25
N GLY A 72 0.29 -6.86 -11.09
CA GLY A 72 0.68 -7.45 -9.82
C GLY A 72 2.20 -7.59 -9.65
N THR A 73 2.97 -7.04 -10.59
CA THR A 73 4.42 -7.03 -10.55
C THR A 73 4.89 -5.93 -9.62
N ASP A 74 5.66 -6.25 -8.59
CA ASP A 74 6.39 -5.25 -7.80
C ASP A 74 7.26 -4.42 -8.75
N CYS A 75 7.26 -3.10 -8.60
CA CYS A 75 8.07 -2.17 -9.39
C CYS A 75 9.59 -2.29 -9.13
N GLY A 76 10.01 -3.35 -8.46
CA GLY A 76 11.37 -3.52 -7.99
C GLY A 76 11.74 -2.51 -6.89
N THR A 77 12.74 -2.86 -6.09
CA THR A 77 13.27 -1.96 -5.06
C THR A 77 13.97 -0.74 -5.65
N GLN A 78 14.16 -0.70 -6.98
CA GLN A 78 14.84 0.38 -7.70
C GLN A 78 14.15 1.74 -7.56
N GLU A 79 12.83 1.78 -7.35
CA GLU A 79 12.08 3.05 -7.20
C GLU A 79 11.95 3.54 -5.75
N LEU A 80 12.33 2.71 -4.76
CA LEU A 80 12.28 3.11 -3.36
C LEU A 80 13.42 4.08 -3.01
N PRO A 81 13.16 5.13 -2.19
CA PRO A 81 14.22 5.94 -1.58
C PRO A 81 15.25 5.04 -0.87
N PRO A 82 16.55 5.40 -0.83
CA PRO A 82 17.58 4.53 -0.25
C PRO A 82 17.30 4.03 1.17
N SER A 83 16.70 4.89 2.01
CA SER A 83 16.28 4.53 3.38
C SER A 83 15.19 3.46 3.40
N MET A 84 14.19 3.56 2.51
CA MET A 84 13.12 2.57 2.37
C MET A 84 13.60 1.29 1.69
N ARG A 85 14.54 1.38 0.75
CA ARG A 85 15.14 0.21 0.10
C ARG A 85 15.77 -0.72 1.12
N ARG A 86 16.59 -0.17 2.02
CA ARG A 86 17.22 -0.97 3.09
C ARG A 86 16.20 -1.64 3.99
N LEU A 87 15.13 -0.93 4.37
CA LEU A 87 14.06 -1.50 5.20
C LEU A 87 13.30 -2.61 4.45
N TRP A 88 13.03 -2.41 3.16
CA TRP A 88 12.39 -3.41 2.31
C TRP A 88 13.25 -4.66 2.13
N ASP A 89 14.54 -4.50 1.84
CA ASP A 89 15.47 -5.62 1.71
C ASP A 89 15.54 -6.44 3.01
N MET A 90 15.52 -5.77 4.16
CA MET A 90 15.46 -6.44 5.46
C MET A 90 14.13 -7.13 5.71
N PHE A 91 13.01 -6.55 5.28
CA PHE A 91 11.70 -7.20 5.37
C PHE A 91 11.65 -8.48 4.52
N VAL A 92 12.14 -8.42 3.28
CA VAL A 92 12.21 -9.59 2.39
C VAL A 92 13.11 -10.66 2.99
N ALA A 93 14.30 -10.29 3.49
CA ALA A 93 15.21 -11.24 4.14
C ALA A 93 14.58 -11.86 5.42
N ALA A 94 13.85 -11.06 6.20
CA ALA A 94 13.17 -11.55 7.40
C ALA A 94 12.08 -12.57 7.07
N ARG A 95 11.31 -12.37 5.99
CA ARG A 95 10.27 -13.31 5.54
C ARG A 95 10.84 -14.71 5.22
N GLU A 96 12.04 -14.76 4.65
CA GLU A 96 12.70 -16.02 4.31
C GLU A 96 13.46 -16.65 5.49
N ALA A 97 13.52 -15.98 6.65
CA ALA A 97 14.17 -16.50 7.85
C ALA A 97 13.31 -17.55 8.57
N SER A 98 13.90 -18.27 9.54
CA SER A 98 13.15 -19.22 10.37
C SER A 98 12.09 -18.50 11.23
N PRO A 99 11.00 -19.18 11.62
CA PRO A 99 9.95 -18.57 12.45
C PRO A 99 10.46 -17.97 13.77
N GLU A 100 11.47 -18.60 14.40
CA GLU A 100 12.10 -18.07 15.61
C GLU A 100 12.79 -16.72 15.34
N VAL A 101 13.51 -16.60 14.22
CA VAL A 101 14.19 -15.35 13.83
C VAL A 101 13.16 -14.28 13.46
N GLN A 102 12.08 -14.65 12.77
CA GLN A 102 10.98 -13.73 12.45
C GLN A 102 10.37 -13.11 13.72
N LEU A 103 10.08 -13.94 14.73
CA LEU A 103 9.55 -13.47 16.02
C LEU A 103 10.50 -12.50 16.72
N ARG A 104 11.79 -12.83 16.78
CA ARG A 104 12.81 -11.96 17.38
C ARG A 104 12.93 -10.61 16.67
N ILE A 105 12.81 -10.61 15.34
CA ILE A 105 12.81 -9.37 14.55
C ILE A 105 11.58 -8.52 14.89
N ALA A 106 10.39 -9.16 14.98
CA ALA A 106 9.15 -8.47 15.34
C ALA A 106 9.22 -7.85 16.75
N ASP A 107 9.65 -8.61 17.74
CA ASP A 107 9.80 -8.16 19.13
C ASP A 107 10.76 -6.97 19.23
N PHE A 108 11.88 -7.04 18.51
CA PHE A 108 12.87 -5.97 18.48
C PHE A 108 12.31 -4.72 17.80
N ALA A 109 11.64 -4.86 16.67
CA ALA A 109 11.01 -3.73 15.98
C ALA A 109 9.98 -3.03 16.87
N GLU A 110 9.14 -3.80 17.57
CA GLU A 110 8.14 -3.28 18.50
C GLU A 110 8.79 -2.56 19.69
N PHE A 111 9.88 -3.11 20.24
CA PHE A 111 10.67 -2.44 21.28
C PHE A 111 11.23 -1.09 20.81
N GLN A 112 11.80 -1.03 19.60
CA GLN A 112 12.34 0.22 19.05
C GLN A 112 11.26 1.29 18.87
N LEU A 113 10.10 0.91 18.33
CA LEU A 113 8.97 1.84 18.13
C LEU A 113 8.46 2.41 19.47
N ARG A 114 8.24 1.55 20.47
CA ARG A 114 7.80 2.00 21.81
C ARG A 114 8.79 2.94 22.48
N ASN A 115 10.09 2.66 22.37
CA ASN A 115 11.11 3.52 22.98
C ASN A 115 11.21 4.88 22.30
N TYR A 116 11.07 4.91 20.98
CA TYR A 116 11.05 6.16 20.22
C TYR A 116 9.87 7.05 20.64
N GLU A 117 8.68 6.48 20.81
CA GLU A 117 7.49 7.20 21.30
C GLU A 117 7.72 7.78 22.71
N LYS A 118 8.20 6.98 23.65
CA LYS A 118 8.52 7.43 25.02
C LYS A 118 9.56 8.55 25.06
N SER A 119 10.58 8.46 24.20
CA SER A 119 11.61 9.51 24.09
C SER A 119 11.01 10.83 23.61
N ARG A 120 10.07 10.78 22.65
CA ARG A 120 9.36 11.98 22.16
C ARG A 120 8.46 12.60 23.23
N GLU A 121 7.72 11.79 23.99
CA GLU A 121 6.87 12.28 25.08
C GLU A 121 7.70 13.00 26.15
N THR A 122 8.83 12.40 26.53
CA THR A 122 9.76 13.00 27.50
C THR A 122 10.36 14.31 27.00
N ALA A 123 10.75 14.38 25.72
CA ALA A 123 11.28 15.60 25.12
C ALA A 123 10.24 16.73 25.00
N THR A 124 8.95 16.40 24.87
CA THR A 124 7.86 17.39 24.75
C THR A 124 7.45 17.94 26.13
N ASN A 125 7.45 17.10 27.16
CA ASN A 125 7.09 17.47 28.53
C ASN A 125 8.15 18.30 29.28
N ILE A 126 9.40 18.35 28.79
CA ILE A 126 10.46 19.20 29.39
C ILE A 126 10.35 20.66 28.90
N VAL A 127 9.56 20.93 27.87
CA VAL A 127 9.44 22.26 27.21
C VAL A 127 8.10 22.95 27.52
N SER A 128 7.26 22.38 28.41
CA SER A 128 6.00 22.97 28.89
C SER A 128 6.11 23.36 30.36
#